data_AF-D2EGN5-F1
#
_entry.id   AF-D2EGN5-F1
#
_cell.length_a   1.000
_cell.length_b   1.000
_cell.length_c   1.000
_cell.angle_alpha   90.00
_cell.angle_beta   90.00
_cell.angle_gamma   90.00
#
_symmetry.space_group_name_H-M   'P 1'
#
loop_
_entity.id
_entity.type
_entity.pdbx_description
1 polymer ?
#
loop_
_entity_poly.entity_id
_entity_poly.type
_entity_poly.pdbx_seq_one_letter_code
_entity_poly.pdbx_strand_id
1 'polypeptide(L)'
;IHRIKHPPKKSHIPRKLSKFVKTRISKNSLVMIMKAIIPGSIIAIALGIIFNEYFGFALPYSPLFNVTKNVSTLLLISGWIGVGMVSLGFVLGAINALYNKKVKKAIGRIGWLLVAWGIVIVGLAVLHKESIGFSNLEAVGSYAAIVIGIILVLRSEGTQSLMEIPSVISHILSYTRLVGILLASVILAQVINLIFVSSLSDSIPFIIGGLIILVFGQLFNIVIALFEGGIQGARLIYVEFFSKFFEGNGNMFRPFKIERQNTANVYVKKDKKNL
;
A
#
# COMPACT_ATOMS: atom_id res chain seq x y z
N ILE A 1 6.70 21.57 4.93
CA ILE A 1 7.87 20.87 4.30
C ILE A 1 9.21 21.59 4.58
N HIS A 2 9.24 22.93 4.66
CA HIS A 2 10.48 23.72 4.94
C HIS A 2 11.14 23.44 6.31
N ARG A 3 10.34 23.12 7.34
CA ARG A 3 10.81 22.75 8.70
C ARG A 3 11.57 21.41 8.81
N ILE A 4 11.63 20.64 7.72
CA ILE A 4 12.23 19.29 7.69
C ILE A 4 13.72 19.36 7.37
N LYS A 5 14.17 20.35 6.58
CA LYS A 5 15.59 20.60 6.30
C LYS A 5 16.26 21.48 7.37
N HIS A 6 15.47 22.30 8.07
CA HIS A 6 15.92 23.15 9.16
C HIS A 6 15.15 22.83 10.44
N PRO A 7 15.64 21.88 11.27
CA PRO A 7 14.97 21.55 12.51
C PRO A 7 15.01 22.75 13.48
N PRO A 8 13.91 23.05 14.19
CA PRO A 8 13.89 24.11 15.19
C PRO A 8 14.86 23.82 16.35
N LYS A 9 15.43 24.89 16.93
CA LYS A 9 16.46 24.84 18.00
C LYS A 9 16.02 24.09 19.27
N LYS A 10 14.71 23.89 19.48
CA LYS A 10 14.12 23.08 20.55
C LYS A 10 13.25 21.97 19.97
N SER A 11 13.59 20.73 20.31
CA SER A 11 12.82 19.53 19.99
C SER A 11 11.89 19.20 21.16
N HIS A 12 10.58 19.11 20.91
CA HIS A 12 9.59 18.64 21.88
C HIS A 12 9.62 17.10 22.11
N ILE A 13 10.48 16.38 21.38
CA ILE A 13 10.62 14.93 21.50
C ILE A 13 11.46 14.59 22.74
N PRO A 14 11.01 13.65 23.62
CA PRO A 14 11.78 13.21 24.78
C PRO A 14 13.17 12.69 24.37
N ARG A 15 14.20 13.11 25.13
CA ARG A 15 15.62 12.85 24.81
C ARG A 15 15.95 11.36 24.65
N LYS A 16 15.28 10.48 25.40
CA LYS A 16 15.47 9.01 25.34
C LYS A 16 15.03 8.43 23.98
N LEU A 17 13.84 8.78 23.50
CA LEU A 17 13.34 8.37 22.18
C LEU A 17 14.19 8.95 21.05
N SER A 18 14.58 10.23 21.12
CA SER A 18 15.43 10.81 20.07
C SER A 18 16.81 10.15 19.99
N LYS A 19 17.39 9.74 21.14
CA LYS A 19 18.66 9.00 21.15
C LYS A 19 18.48 7.60 20.55
N PHE A 20 17.48 6.84 20.99
CA PHE A 20 17.21 5.49 20.46
C PHE A 20 17.01 5.48 18.95
N VAL A 21 16.20 6.42 18.44
CA VAL A 21 15.92 6.55 17.01
C VAL A 21 17.18 6.96 16.22
N LYS A 22 17.99 7.89 16.74
CA LYS A 22 19.26 8.29 16.10
C LYS A 22 20.33 7.20 16.14
N THR A 23 20.29 6.29 17.12
CA THR A 23 21.20 5.15 17.20
C THR A 23 20.89 4.09 16.15
N ARG A 24 19.60 3.93 15.76
CA ARG A 24 19.19 2.91 14.79
C ARG A 24 18.98 3.40 13.35
N ILE A 25 18.72 4.69 13.14
CA ILE A 25 18.31 5.21 11.83
C ILE A 25 19.13 6.45 11.46
N SER A 26 19.73 6.45 10.26
CA SER A 26 20.43 7.61 9.70
C SER A 26 19.47 8.80 9.51
N LYS A 27 19.97 10.03 9.70
CA LYS A 27 19.17 11.26 9.59
C LYS A 27 18.41 11.36 8.25
N ASN A 28 19.01 10.90 7.15
CA ASN A 28 18.36 10.93 5.84
C ASN A 28 17.24 9.89 5.72
N SER A 29 17.45 8.68 6.23
CA SER A 29 16.42 7.62 6.25
C SER A 29 15.21 8.03 7.10
N LEU A 30 15.44 8.71 8.23
CA LEU A 30 14.36 9.23 9.07
C LEU A 30 13.49 10.26 8.32
N VAL A 31 14.12 11.18 7.59
CA VAL A 31 13.41 12.19 6.79
C VAL A 31 12.60 11.51 5.68
N MET A 32 13.14 10.46 5.06
CA MET A 32 12.45 9.70 4.02
C MET A 32 11.22 8.97 4.56
N ILE A 33 11.35 8.29 5.70
CA ILE A 33 10.24 7.61 6.38
C ILE A 33 9.15 8.62 6.78
N MET A 34 9.53 9.75 7.40
CA MET A 34 8.56 10.79 7.76
C MET A 34 7.80 11.33 6.55
N LYS A 35 8.49 11.59 5.43
CA LYS A 35 7.84 12.06 4.20
C LYS A 35 6.83 11.05 3.64
N ALA A 36 7.06 9.76 3.85
CA ALA A 36 6.14 8.70 3.42
C ALA A 36 4.96 8.53 4.40
N ILE A 37 5.19 8.63 5.71
CA ILE A 37 4.15 8.42 6.72
C ILE A 37 3.14 9.57 6.74
N ILE A 38 3.57 10.83 6.63
CA ILE A 38 2.68 12.01 6.72
C ILE A 38 1.46 11.92 5.79
N PRO A 39 1.61 11.70 4.46
CA PRO A 39 0.45 11.58 3.58
C PRO A 39 -0.41 10.36 3.91
N GLY A 40 0.20 9.24 4.31
CA GLY A 40 -0.51 8.05 4.76
C GLY A 40 -1.38 8.32 5.99
N SER A 41 -0.86 9.07 6.97
CA SER A 41 -1.61 9.46 8.17
C SER A 41 -2.79 10.38 7.85
N ILE A 42 -2.67 11.29 6.89
CA ILE A 42 -3.78 12.16 6.47
C ILE A 42 -4.91 11.31 5.87
N ILE A 43 -4.57 10.36 4.99
CA ILE A 43 -5.54 9.45 4.40
C ILE A 43 -6.16 8.54 5.47
N ALA A 44 -5.36 8.04 6.42
CA ALA A 44 -5.85 7.21 7.51
C ALA A 44 -6.83 7.97 8.42
N ILE A 45 -6.58 9.25 8.70
CA ILE A 45 -7.51 10.10 9.47
C ILE A 45 -8.80 10.30 8.68
N ALA A 46 -8.72 10.61 7.39
CA ALA A 46 -9.91 10.77 6.55
C ALA A 46 -10.75 9.49 6.49
N LEU A 47 -10.12 8.34 6.31
CA LEU A 47 -10.80 7.03 6.32
C LEU A 47 -11.36 6.68 7.71
N GLY A 48 -10.65 7.01 8.79
CA GLY A 48 -11.15 6.81 10.16
C GLY A 48 -12.43 7.62 10.45
N ILE A 49 -12.52 8.84 9.92
CA ILE A 49 -13.75 9.66 9.98
C ILE A 49 -14.88 9.02 9.16
N ILE A 50 -14.58 8.46 7.98
CA ILE A 50 -15.59 7.80 7.14
C ILE A 50 -16.13 6.53 7.81
N PHE A 51 -15.26 5.76 8.49
CA PHE A 51 -15.63 4.50 9.14
C PHE A 51 -16.23 4.67 10.54
N ASN A 52 -16.18 5.86 11.14
CA ASN A 52 -16.62 6.12 12.52
C ASN A 52 -15.96 5.25 13.59
N GLU A 53 -14.65 5.09 13.49
CA GLU A 53 -13.88 4.29 14.44
C GLU A 53 -12.83 5.18 15.11
N TYR A 54 -13.21 5.89 16.17
CA TYR A 54 -12.29 6.71 16.97
C TYR A 54 -11.76 5.89 18.14
N PHE A 55 -10.54 5.35 18.00
CA PHE A 55 -9.94 4.50 19.05
C PHE A 55 -10.84 3.29 19.41
N GLY A 56 -11.63 2.79 18.44
CA GLY A 56 -12.61 1.71 18.62
C GLY A 56 -13.91 2.15 19.32
N PHE A 57 -14.09 3.44 19.61
CA PHE A 57 -15.37 4.00 20.04
C PHE A 57 -16.10 4.55 18.82
N ALA A 58 -17.32 4.06 18.60
CA ALA A 58 -18.25 4.68 17.67
C ALA A 58 -18.81 5.94 18.33
N LEU A 59 -18.57 7.11 17.73
CA LEU A 59 -19.27 8.32 18.15
C LEU A 59 -20.75 8.20 17.71
N PRO A 60 -21.69 8.87 18.41
CA PRO A 60 -23.12 8.83 18.10
C PRO A 60 -23.47 9.66 16.86
N TYR A 61 -22.91 9.29 15.70
CA TYR A 61 -23.37 9.68 14.39
C TYR A 61 -23.54 8.44 13.53
N SER A 62 -24.45 8.48 12.55
CA SER A 62 -24.65 7.37 11.62
C SER A 62 -23.41 7.20 10.74
N PRO A 63 -22.63 6.11 10.88
CA PRO A 63 -21.50 5.86 10.00
C PRO A 63 -22.01 5.68 8.57
N LEU A 64 -21.38 6.36 7.61
CA LEU A 64 -21.61 6.14 6.18
C LEU A 64 -21.26 4.70 5.77
N PHE A 65 -20.35 4.04 6.50
CA PHE A 65 -19.96 2.66 6.25
C PHE A 65 -19.50 1.93 7.53
N ASN A 66 -20.27 0.94 7.99
CA ASN A 66 -19.86 0.07 9.09
C ASN A 66 -18.91 -1.03 8.58
N VAL A 67 -17.64 -0.96 8.98
CA VAL A 67 -16.58 -1.91 8.56
C VAL A 67 -16.96 -3.36 8.88
N THR A 68 -17.55 -3.62 10.04
CA THR A 68 -17.90 -4.97 10.51
C THR A 68 -19.16 -5.55 9.85
N LYS A 69 -20.11 -4.72 9.40
CA LYS A 69 -21.36 -5.19 8.76
C LYS A 69 -21.23 -5.32 7.24
N ASN A 70 -20.38 -4.50 6.61
CA ASN A 70 -20.21 -4.45 5.16
C ASN A 70 -18.88 -5.06 4.70
N VAL A 71 -18.42 -6.14 5.35
CA VAL A 71 -17.17 -6.82 5.02
C VAL A 71 -17.13 -7.25 3.55
N SER A 72 -18.23 -7.79 3.03
CA SER A 72 -18.32 -8.22 1.62
C SER A 72 -18.13 -7.06 0.64
N THR A 73 -18.73 -5.90 0.92
CA THR A 73 -18.55 -4.69 0.10
C THR A 73 -17.11 -4.16 0.20
N LEU A 74 -16.48 -4.26 1.37
CA LEU A 74 -15.08 -3.86 1.58
C LEU A 74 -14.11 -4.79 0.84
N LEU A 75 -14.40 -6.09 0.81
CA LEU A 75 -13.70 -7.08 0.00
C LEU A 75 -13.80 -6.76 -1.50
N LEU A 76 -14.99 -6.38 -1.98
CA LEU A 76 -15.19 -5.95 -3.37
C LEU A 76 -14.40 -4.67 -3.70
N ILE A 77 -14.42 -3.66 -2.83
CA ILE A 77 -13.64 -2.43 -3.00
C ILE A 77 -12.14 -2.74 -3.10
N SER A 78 -11.64 -3.61 -2.21
CA SER A 78 -10.24 -4.05 -2.25
C SER A 78 -9.91 -4.83 -3.52
N GLY A 79 -10.81 -5.68 -4.00
CA GLY A 79 -10.71 -6.34 -5.30
C GLY A 79 -10.56 -5.32 -6.43
N TRP A 80 -11.41 -4.29 -6.48
CA TRP A 80 -11.33 -3.22 -7.47
C TRP A 80 -10.02 -2.43 -7.41
N ILE A 81 -9.50 -2.16 -6.22
CA ILE A 81 -8.17 -1.54 -6.05
C ILE A 81 -7.09 -2.44 -6.65
N GLY A 82 -7.17 -3.75 -6.41
CA GLY A 82 -6.24 -4.73 -6.97
C GLY A 82 -6.29 -4.78 -8.49
N VAL A 83 -7.50 -4.82 -9.07
CA VAL A 83 -7.69 -4.76 -10.53
C VAL A 83 -7.11 -3.48 -11.10
N GLY A 84 -7.36 -2.33 -10.47
CA GLY A 84 -6.80 -1.05 -10.88
C GLY A 84 -5.27 -1.06 -10.88
N MET A 85 -4.64 -1.49 -9.79
CA MET A 85 -3.19 -1.52 -9.67
C MET A 85 -2.52 -2.52 -10.62
N VAL A 86 -3.06 -3.73 -10.74
CA VAL A 86 -2.55 -4.75 -11.68
C VAL A 86 -2.71 -4.27 -13.13
N SER A 87 -3.84 -3.64 -13.47
CA SER A 87 -4.07 -3.04 -14.78
C SER A 87 -3.06 -1.93 -15.08
N LEU A 88 -2.83 -1.03 -14.13
CA LEU A 88 -1.80 0.01 -14.26
C LEU A 88 -0.40 -0.60 -14.48
N GLY A 89 -0.08 -1.69 -13.78
CA GLY A 89 1.18 -2.42 -13.96
C GLY A 89 1.33 -2.97 -15.39
N PHE A 90 0.29 -3.56 -15.96
CA PHE A 90 0.30 -4.05 -17.34
C PHE A 90 0.34 -2.91 -18.37
N VAL A 91 -0.38 -1.81 -18.13
CA VAL A 91 -0.35 -0.62 -18.99
C VAL A 91 1.06 -0.03 -19.04
N LEU A 92 1.71 0.16 -17.88
CA LEU A 92 3.09 0.62 -17.81
C LEU A 92 4.06 -0.36 -18.47
N GLY A 93 3.82 -1.66 -18.31
CA GLY A 93 4.59 -2.71 -18.99
C GLY A 93 4.46 -2.64 -20.51
N ALA A 94 3.25 -2.38 -21.01
CA ALA A 94 2.99 -2.19 -22.43
C ALA A 94 3.69 -0.92 -22.95
N ILE A 95 3.56 0.21 -22.25
CA ILE A 95 4.22 1.49 -22.61
C ILE A 95 5.75 1.31 -22.69
N ASN A 96 6.35 0.64 -21.70
CA ASN A 96 7.79 0.37 -21.70
C ASN A 96 8.22 -0.52 -22.88
N ALA A 97 7.40 -1.53 -23.23
CA ALA A 97 7.65 -2.38 -24.39
C ALA A 97 7.53 -1.63 -25.73
N LEU A 98 6.60 -0.68 -25.84
CA LEU A 98 6.49 0.23 -27.00
C LEU A 98 7.72 1.13 -27.10
N TYR A 99 8.16 1.70 -25.98
CA TYR A 99 9.33 2.59 -25.95
C TYR A 99 10.60 1.86 -26.41
N ASN A 100 10.76 0.59 -26.03
CA ASN A 100 11.88 -0.26 -26.46
C ASN A 100 11.71 -0.85 -27.88
N LYS A 101 10.71 -0.40 -28.65
CA LYS A 101 10.36 -0.84 -30.02
C LYS A 101 10.10 -2.35 -30.18
N LYS A 102 9.78 -3.07 -29.10
CA LYS A 102 9.47 -4.51 -29.13
C LYS A 102 7.96 -4.73 -29.22
N VAL A 103 7.41 -4.49 -30.42
CA VAL A 103 5.96 -4.56 -30.71
C VAL A 103 5.33 -5.91 -30.34
N LYS A 104 6.06 -7.02 -30.55
CA LYS A 104 5.59 -8.36 -30.18
C LYS A 104 5.30 -8.44 -28.68
N LYS A 105 6.23 -8.00 -27.84
CA LYS A 105 6.10 -8.04 -26.38
C LYS A 105 5.01 -7.10 -25.86
N ALA A 106 4.80 -5.96 -26.52
CA ALA A 106 3.71 -5.04 -26.21
C ALA A 106 2.32 -5.68 -26.40
N ILE A 107 2.13 -6.42 -27.50
CA ILE A 107 0.88 -7.13 -27.78
C ILE A 107 0.60 -8.18 -26.70
N GLY A 108 1.62 -8.88 -26.20
CA GLY A 108 1.48 -9.81 -25.06
C GLY A 108 1.00 -9.12 -23.80
N ARG A 109 1.56 -7.94 -23.45
CA ARG A 109 1.12 -7.17 -22.27
C ARG A 109 -0.33 -6.67 -22.38
N ILE A 110 -0.76 -6.27 -23.58
CA ILE A 110 -2.16 -5.92 -23.85
C ILE A 110 -3.07 -7.16 -23.74
N GLY A 111 -2.61 -8.31 -24.23
CA GLY A 111 -3.31 -9.59 -24.07
C GLY A 111 -3.52 -9.96 -22.61
N TRP A 112 -2.50 -9.78 -21.77
CA TRP A 112 -2.61 -9.99 -20.31
C TRP A 112 -3.61 -9.04 -19.64
N LEU A 113 -3.70 -7.79 -20.10
CA LEU A 113 -4.70 -6.84 -19.63
C LEU A 113 -6.11 -7.32 -19.97
N LEU A 114 -6.34 -7.80 -21.20
CA LEU A 114 -7.63 -8.36 -21.63
C LEU A 114 -8.02 -9.60 -20.82
N VAL A 115 -7.07 -10.52 -20.58
CA VAL A 115 -7.31 -11.71 -19.73
C VAL A 115 -7.67 -11.28 -18.31
N ALA A 116 -6.95 -10.33 -17.72
CA ALA A 116 -7.21 -9.85 -16.37
C ALA A 116 -8.63 -9.26 -16.24
N TRP A 117 -9.03 -8.37 -17.15
CA TRP A 117 -10.37 -7.79 -17.16
C TRP A 117 -11.46 -8.82 -17.43
N GLY A 118 -11.23 -9.75 -18.35
CA GLY A 118 -12.16 -10.83 -18.64
C GLY A 118 -12.43 -11.70 -17.41
N ILE A 119 -11.38 -12.12 -16.68
CA ILE A 119 -11.52 -12.91 -15.45
C ILE A 119 -12.26 -12.13 -14.35
N VAL A 120 -11.97 -10.84 -14.21
CA VAL A 120 -12.63 -9.98 -13.21
C VAL A 120 -14.13 -9.86 -13.47
N ILE A 121 -14.53 -9.62 -14.72
CA ILE A 121 -15.94 -9.48 -15.10
C ILE A 121 -16.69 -10.79 -14.88
N VAL A 122 -16.11 -11.93 -15.29
CA VAL A 122 -16.67 -13.27 -15.01
C VAL A 122 -16.80 -13.50 -13.51
N GLY A 123 -15.75 -13.19 -12.74
CA GLY A 123 -15.76 -13.32 -11.28
C GLY A 123 -16.85 -12.46 -10.64
N LEU A 124 -17.07 -11.24 -11.13
CA LEU A 124 -18.09 -10.34 -10.63
C LEU A 124 -19.51 -10.82 -10.95
N ALA A 125 -19.73 -11.35 -12.15
CA ALA A 125 -21.01 -11.92 -12.57
C ALA A 125 -21.41 -13.12 -11.69
N VAL A 126 -20.43 -13.98 -11.35
CA VAL A 126 -20.63 -15.11 -10.42
C VAL A 126 -21.00 -14.61 -9.02
N LEU A 127 -20.35 -13.55 -8.53
CA LEU A 127 -20.61 -13.00 -7.20
C LEU A 127 -21.99 -12.34 -7.08
N HIS A 128 -22.48 -11.67 -8.13
CA HIS A 128 -23.81 -11.05 -8.13
C HIS A 128 -24.95 -12.04 -8.42
N LYS A 129 -24.63 -13.33 -8.63
CA LYS A 129 -25.60 -14.38 -9.05
C LYS A 129 -26.38 -13.98 -10.30
N GLU A 130 -25.77 -13.20 -11.19
CA GLU A 130 -26.38 -12.90 -12.47
C GLU A 130 -26.35 -14.14 -13.36
N SER A 131 -27.24 -14.17 -14.36
CA SER A 131 -27.28 -15.28 -15.31
C SER A 131 -25.98 -15.30 -16.13
N ILE A 132 -25.12 -16.28 -15.85
CA ILE A 132 -23.95 -16.66 -16.66
C ILE A 132 -24.33 -17.25 -18.04
N GLY A 133 -25.56 -17.03 -18.48
CA GLY A 133 -26.04 -17.48 -19.78
C GLY A 133 -25.47 -16.65 -20.92
N PHE A 134 -25.35 -17.26 -22.10
CA PHE A 134 -24.96 -16.61 -23.36
C PHE A 134 -25.94 -15.50 -23.82
N SER A 135 -27.04 -15.29 -23.09
CA SER A 135 -28.00 -14.22 -23.34
C SER A 135 -27.48 -12.84 -22.92
N ASN A 136 -26.54 -12.76 -21.98
CA ASN A 136 -25.99 -11.49 -21.51
C ASN A 136 -24.77 -11.10 -22.35
N LEU A 137 -24.87 -9.94 -23.02
CA LEU A 137 -23.83 -9.40 -23.88
C LEU A 137 -22.50 -9.20 -23.12
N GLU A 138 -22.56 -8.84 -21.84
CA GLU A 138 -21.38 -8.67 -20.98
C GLU A 138 -20.67 -9.99 -20.68
N ALA A 139 -21.42 -11.07 -20.43
CA ALA A 139 -20.86 -12.40 -20.20
C ALA A 139 -20.16 -12.91 -21.47
N VAL A 140 -20.81 -12.80 -22.64
CA VAL A 140 -20.22 -13.18 -23.92
C VAL A 140 -18.96 -12.35 -24.24
N GLY A 141 -19.00 -11.04 -23.99
CA GLY A 141 -17.86 -10.14 -24.16
C GLY A 141 -16.67 -10.53 -23.27
N SER A 142 -16.93 -10.96 -22.03
CA SER A 142 -15.88 -11.39 -21.10
C SER A 142 -15.20 -12.69 -21.54
N TYR A 143 -15.96 -13.70 -21.98
CA TYR A 143 -15.40 -14.95 -22.51
C TYR A 143 -14.59 -14.69 -23.79
N ALA A 144 -15.10 -13.84 -24.69
CA ALA A 144 -14.37 -13.43 -25.88
C ALA A 144 -13.06 -12.71 -25.53
N ALA A 145 -13.08 -11.80 -24.54
CA ALA A 145 -11.89 -11.09 -24.09
C ALA A 145 -10.83 -12.02 -23.50
N ILE A 146 -11.23 -13.04 -22.72
CA ILE A 146 -10.31 -14.05 -22.19
C ILE A 146 -9.68 -14.85 -23.34
N VAL A 147 -10.49 -15.34 -24.29
CA VAL A 147 -10.00 -16.16 -25.40
C VAL A 147 -9.06 -15.35 -26.30
N ILE A 148 -9.45 -14.14 -26.69
CA ILE A 148 -8.63 -13.24 -27.50
C ILE A 148 -7.33 -12.89 -26.74
N GLY A 149 -7.44 -12.58 -25.45
CA GLY A 149 -6.30 -12.28 -24.60
C GLY A 149 -5.30 -13.44 -24.54
N ILE A 150 -5.76 -14.67 -24.34
CA ILE A 150 -4.92 -15.88 -24.33
C ILE A 150 -4.24 -16.08 -25.70
N ILE A 151 -4.95 -15.89 -26.80
CA ILE A 151 -4.38 -16.01 -28.16
C ILE A 151 -3.25 -14.98 -28.38
N LEU A 152 -3.47 -13.73 -27.98
CA LEU A 152 -2.46 -12.67 -28.11
C LEU A 152 -1.22 -12.94 -27.24
N VAL A 153 -1.43 -13.43 -26.02
CA VAL A 153 -0.36 -13.80 -25.09
C VAL A 153 0.45 -14.97 -25.64
N LEU A 154 -0.20 -16.03 -26.12
CA LEU A 154 0.44 -17.19 -26.75
C LEU A 154 1.29 -16.80 -27.97
N ARG A 155 0.78 -15.90 -28.82
CA ARG A 155 1.51 -15.43 -30.01
C ARG A 155 2.72 -14.55 -29.67
N SER A 156 2.66 -13.82 -28.55
CA SER A 156 3.72 -12.92 -28.11
C SER A 156 4.80 -13.64 -27.30
N GLU A 157 4.40 -14.31 -26.22
CA GLU A 157 5.26 -14.83 -25.15
C GLU A 157 5.45 -16.35 -25.21
N GLY A 158 4.74 -17.04 -26.13
CA GLY A 158 4.85 -18.49 -26.32
C GLY A 158 4.02 -19.30 -25.33
N THR A 159 4.10 -20.63 -25.40
CA THR A 159 3.30 -21.56 -24.58
C THR A 159 3.63 -21.51 -23.09
N GLN A 160 4.82 -21.03 -22.72
CA GLN A 160 5.23 -20.85 -21.31
C GLN A 160 4.31 -19.87 -20.55
N SER A 161 3.69 -18.92 -21.27
CA SER A 161 2.78 -17.92 -20.71
C SER A 161 1.53 -18.51 -20.03
N LEU A 162 1.08 -19.71 -20.40
CA LEU A 162 -0.08 -20.35 -19.75
C LEU A 162 0.17 -20.63 -18.27
N MET A 163 1.42 -20.86 -17.88
CA MET A 163 1.79 -21.10 -16.48
C MET A 163 1.63 -19.83 -15.62
N GLU A 164 1.54 -18.65 -16.23
CA GLU A 164 1.41 -17.36 -15.54
C GLU A 164 -0.06 -16.94 -15.33
N ILE A 165 -1.03 -17.61 -15.96
CA ILE A 165 -2.46 -17.26 -15.82
C ILE A 165 -2.93 -17.33 -14.35
N PRO A 166 -2.63 -18.39 -13.58
CA PRO A 166 -2.99 -18.42 -12.16
C PRO A 166 -2.32 -17.30 -11.34
N SER A 167 -1.14 -16.85 -11.76
CA SER A 167 -0.43 -15.73 -11.09
C SER A 167 -1.21 -14.43 -11.24
N VAL A 168 -1.85 -14.15 -12.38
CA VAL A 168 -2.67 -12.93 -12.54
C VAL A 168 -3.82 -12.89 -11.55
N ILE A 169 -4.53 -14.02 -11.41
CA ILE A 169 -5.64 -14.16 -10.46
C ILE A 169 -5.12 -13.98 -9.03
N SER A 170 -4.02 -14.66 -8.70
CA SER A 170 -3.38 -14.58 -7.39
C SER A 170 -2.95 -13.14 -7.05
N HIS A 171 -2.43 -12.38 -8.02
CA HIS A 171 -2.02 -11.00 -7.79
C HIS A 171 -3.20 -10.09 -7.49
N ILE A 172 -4.32 -10.22 -8.22
CA ILE A 172 -5.54 -9.45 -7.95
C ILE A 172 -6.10 -9.83 -6.57
N LEU A 173 -6.18 -11.12 -6.28
CA LEU A 173 -6.73 -11.61 -5.01
C LEU A 173 -5.83 -11.26 -3.82
N SER A 174 -4.53 -11.10 -4.01
CA SER A 174 -3.59 -10.73 -2.94
C SER A 174 -3.90 -9.36 -2.32
N TYR A 175 -4.60 -8.47 -3.05
CA TYR A 175 -5.07 -7.18 -2.51
C TYR A 175 -6.13 -7.36 -1.42
N THR A 176 -6.86 -8.47 -1.39
CA THR A 176 -7.82 -8.78 -0.30
C THR A 176 -7.17 -8.79 1.08
N ARG A 177 -5.85 -8.98 1.14
CA ARG A 177 -5.05 -8.84 2.36
C ARG A 177 -5.29 -7.48 3.03
N LEU A 178 -5.47 -6.41 2.27
CA LEU A 178 -5.79 -5.06 2.79
C LEU A 178 -7.00 -5.06 3.72
N VAL A 179 -8.03 -5.82 3.37
CA VAL A 179 -9.25 -5.96 4.19
C VAL A 179 -8.97 -6.76 5.43
N GLY A 180 -8.21 -7.85 5.34
CA GLY A 180 -7.84 -8.65 6.50
C GLY A 180 -7.10 -7.84 7.57
N ILE A 181 -6.17 -6.98 7.15
CA ILE A 181 -5.40 -6.10 8.05
C ILE A 181 -6.30 -5.05 8.70
N LEU A 182 -7.16 -4.43 7.88
CA LEU A 182 -8.12 -3.44 8.35
C LEU A 182 -9.06 -4.04 9.39
N LEU A 183 -9.64 -5.21 9.10
CA LEU A 183 -10.55 -5.91 10.01
C LEU A 183 -9.85 -6.34 11.29
N ALA A 184 -8.62 -6.89 11.19
CA ALA A 184 -7.87 -7.31 12.37
C ALA A 184 -7.63 -6.14 13.34
N SER A 185 -7.23 -4.97 12.83
CA SER A 185 -7.00 -3.79 13.67
C SER A 185 -8.28 -3.21 14.27
N VAL A 186 -9.39 -3.20 13.51
CA VAL A 186 -10.70 -2.73 14.00
C VAL A 186 -11.25 -3.67 15.07
N ILE A 187 -11.24 -4.98 14.82
CA ILE A 187 -11.71 -5.99 15.78
C ILE A 187 -10.87 -5.95 17.05
N LEU A 188 -9.54 -5.81 16.93
CA LEU A 188 -8.67 -5.69 18.10
C LEU A 188 -9.01 -4.47 18.96
N ALA A 189 -9.26 -3.30 18.34
CA ALA A 189 -9.70 -2.10 19.06
C ALA A 189 -11.05 -2.33 19.76
N GLN A 190 -12.01 -2.96 19.08
CA GLN A 190 -13.33 -3.28 19.64
C GLN A 190 -13.23 -4.23 20.84
N VAL A 191 -12.36 -5.26 20.77
CA VAL A 191 -12.14 -6.20 21.88
C VAL A 191 -11.50 -5.51 23.09
N ILE A 192 -10.50 -4.64 22.87
CA ILE A 192 -9.87 -3.86 23.95
C ILE A 192 -10.92 -2.97 24.65
N ASN A 193 -11.77 -2.31 23.88
CA ASN A 193 -12.83 -1.46 24.42
C ASN A 193 -13.91 -2.26 25.14
N LEU A 194 -14.26 -3.45 24.64
CA LEU A 194 -15.21 -4.33 25.30
C LEU A 194 -14.69 -4.79 26.66
N ILE A 195 -13.40 -5.14 26.76
CA ILE A 195 -12.75 -5.49 28.04
C ILE A 195 -12.80 -4.30 29.00
N PHE A 196 -12.54 -3.09 28.52
CA PHE A 196 -12.60 -1.88 29.34
C PHE A 196 -14.01 -1.59 29.86
N VAL A 197 -15.03 -1.62 29.02
CA VAL A 197 -16.43 -1.36 29.41
C VAL A 197 -16.92 -2.43 30.39
N SER A 198 -16.59 -3.69 30.15
CA SER A 198 -16.93 -4.80 31.05
C SER A 198 -16.25 -4.66 32.41
N SER A 199 -15.03 -4.11 32.43
CA SER A 199 -14.28 -3.84 33.65
C SER A 199 -14.80 -2.63 34.44
N LEU A 200 -15.74 -1.86 33.90
CA LEU A 200 -16.29 -0.65 34.51
C LEU A 200 -17.45 -0.96 35.49
N SER A 201 -18.12 -2.11 35.33
CA SER A 201 -19.20 -2.56 36.22
C SER A 201 -18.72 -3.20 37.53
N ASP A 202 -17.41 -3.48 37.62
CA ASP A 202 -16.79 -4.11 38.79
C ASP A 202 -16.20 -3.10 39.79
N SER A 203 -15.63 -3.61 40.87
CA SER A 203 -14.98 -2.82 41.93
C SER A 203 -13.86 -1.90 41.40
N ILE A 204 -13.58 -0.81 42.13
CA ILE A 204 -12.51 0.19 41.86
C ILE A 204 -11.18 -0.39 41.33
N PRO A 205 -10.59 -1.49 41.86
CA PRO A 205 -9.36 -2.06 41.31
C PRO A 205 -9.48 -2.56 39.86
N PHE A 206 -10.64 -3.07 39.45
CA PHE A 206 -10.86 -3.52 38.07
C PHE A 206 -10.89 -2.32 37.12
N ILE A 207 -11.52 -1.20 37.50
CA ILE A 207 -11.54 0.03 36.69
C ILE A 207 -10.12 0.51 36.36
N ILE A 208 -9.21 0.46 37.34
CA ILE A 208 -7.81 0.84 37.14
C ILE A 208 -7.11 -0.13 36.17
N GLY A 209 -7.36 -1.44 36.31
CA GLY A 209 -6.87 -2.46 35.39
C GLY A 209 -7.37 -2.27 33.96
N GLY A 210 -8.67 -2.03 33.79
CA GLY A 210 -9.30 -1.74 32.51
C GLY A 210 -8.69 -0.49 31.84
N LEU A 211 -8.45 0.58 32.60
CA LEU A 211 -7.83 1.80 32.06
C LEU A 211 -6.40 1.55 31.54
N ILE A 212 -5.62 0.75 32.26
CA ILE A 212 -4.26 0.35 31.82
C ILE A 212 -4.35 -0.45 30.51
N ILE A 213 -5.27 -1.40 30.42
CA ILE A 213 -5.47 -2.22 29.22
C ILE A 213 -5.94 -1.36 28.06
N LEU A 214 -6.82 -0.38 28.28
CA LEU A 214 -7.28 0.54 27.25
C LEU A 214 -6.11 1.34 26.66
N VAL A 215 -5.30 1.99 27.52
CA VAL A 215 -4.17 2.82 27.08
C VAL A 215 -3.11 1.97 26.39
N PHE A 216 -2.71 0.85 27.01
CA PHE A 216 -1.64 0.00 26.49
C PHE A 216 -2.08 -0.77 25.24
N GLY A 217 -3.27 -1.36 25.26
CA GLY A 217 -3.82 -2.11 24.14
C GLY A 217 -4.02 -1.21 22.91
N GLN A 218 -4.53 -0.01 23.11
CA GLN A 218 -4.75 0.91 21.99
C GLN A 218 -3.44 1.49 21.44
N LEU A 219 -2.45 1.73 22.31
CA LEU A 219 -1.09 2.06 21.86
C LEU A 219 -0.48 0.92 21.04
N PHE A 220 -0.64 -0.32 21.50
CA PHE A 220 -0.15 -1.51 20.80
C PHE A 220 -0.83 -1.71 19.44
N ASN A 221 -2.15 -1.52 19.37
CA ASN A 221 -2.91 -1.59 18.12
C ASN A 221 -2.41 -0.56 17.09
N ILE A 222 -2.15 0.69 17.51
CA ILE A 222 -1.60 1.73 16.63
C ILE A 222 -0.22 1.34 16.09
N VAL A 223 0.64 0.77 16.96
CA VAL A 223 1.98 0.32 16.56
C VAL A 223 1.87 -0.79 15.51
N ILE A 224 1.07 -1.82 15.76
CA ILE A 224 0.87 -2.92 14.80
C ILE A 224 0.31 -2.39 13.48
N ALA A 225 -0.77 -1.60 13.51
CA ALA A 225 -1.41 -1.09 12.32
C ALA A 225 -0.42 -0.28 11.43
N LEU A 226 0.49 0.48 12.04
CA LEU A 226 1.53 1.23 11.32
C LEU A 226 2.54 0.30 10.64
N PHE A 227 3.01 -0.74 11.35
CA PHE A 227 3.99 -1.69 10.82
C PHE A 227 3.39 -2.61 9.75
N GLU A 228 2.21 -3.17 10.02
CA GLU A 228 1.50 -4.06 9.11
C GLU A 228 1.18 -3.35 7.79
N GLY A 229 0.52 -2.19 7.86
CA GLY A 229 0.20 -1.40 6.66
C GLY A 229 1.44 -1.03 5.83
N GLY A 230 2.55 -0.71 6.50
CA GLY A 230 3.83 -0.42 5.84
C GLY A 230 4.43 -1.63 5.12
N ILE A 231 4.55 -2.77 5.79
CA ILE A 231 5.18 -3.98 5.26
C ILE A 231 4.32 -4.60 4.15
N GLN A 232 3.01 -4.70 4.37
CA GLN A 232 2.10 -5.31 3.40
C GLN A 232 1.90 -4.42 2.18
N GLY A 233 1.84 -3.10 2.35
CA GLY A 233 1.84 -2.16 1.23
C GLY A 233 3.12 -2.27 0.38
N ALA A 234 4.29 -2.37 1.02
CA ALA A 234 5.55 -2.57 0.32
C ALA A 234 5.58 -3.88 -0.47
N ARG A 235 5.04 -4.97 0.10
CA ARG A 235 4.92 -6.26 -0.60
C ARG A 235 4.06 -6.15 -1.85
N LEU A 236 2.89 -5.52 -1.73
CA LEU A 236 1.94 -5.32 -2.83
C LEU A 236 2.62 -4.56 -3.99
N ILE A 237 3.28 -3.45 -3.68
CA ILE A 237 3.95 -2.62 -4.68
C ILE A 237 5.14 -3.37 -5.31
N TYR A 238 5.93 -4.07 -4.51
CA TYR A 238 7.14 -4.73 -5.00
C TYR A 238 6.85 -6.01 -5.80
N VAL A 239 6.00 -6.88 -5.28
CA VAL A 239 5.76 -8.21 -5.87
C VAL A 239 4.70 -8.16 -6.95
N GLU A 240 3.62 -7.39 -6.76
CA GLU A 240 2.46 -7.47 -7.64
C GLU A 240 2.47 -6.37 -8.69
N PHE A 241 2.89 -5.15 -8.33
CA PHE A 241 2.94 -4.02 -9.26
C PHE A 241 4.26 -3.95 -10.04
N PHE A 242 5.42 -3.93 -9.38
CA PHE A 242 6.72 -3.81 -10.07
C PHE A 242 7.04 -5.01 -10.97
N SER A 243 6.63 -6.22 -10.61
CA SER A 243 6.88 -7.42 -11.44
C SER A 243 6.25 -7.35 -12.84
N LYS A 244 5.26 -6.48 -13.08
CA LYS A 244 4.56 -6.39 -14.37
C LYS A 244 5.27 -5.54 -15.41
N PHE A 245 6.03 -4.52 -15.00
CA PHE A 245 6.69 -3.60 -15.94
C PHE A 245 8.22 -3.56 -15.81
N PHE A 246 8.75 -3.93 -14.64
CA PHE A 246 10.18 -3.78 -14.37
C PHE A 246 10.96 -4.96 -14.96
N GLU A 247 11.72 -4.70 -16.01
CA GLU A 247 12.71 -5.63 -16.53
C GLU A 247 14.05 -5.38 -15.82
N GLY A 248 14.61 -6.42 -15.19
CA GLY A 248 15.95 -6.36 -14.59
C GLY A 248 17.06 -6.19 -15.64
N ASN A 249 18.32 -6.06 -15.18
CA ASN A 249 19.54 -5.89 -15.98
C ASN A 249 19.89 -4.46 -16.46
N GLY A 250 19.42 -3.42 -15.77
CA GLY A 250 19.97 -2.07 -15.97
C GLY A 250 21.36 -1.91 -15.36
N ASN A 251 22.27 -1.23 -16.06
CA ASN A 251 23.55 -0.82 -15.47
C ASN A 251 23.30 0.32 -14.47
N MET A 252 23.80 0.17 -13.24
CA MET A 252 23.73 1.24 -12.25
C MET A 252 24.43 2.49 -12.79
N PHE A 253 23.71 3.61 -12.81
CA PHE A 253 24.31 4.90 -13.14
C PHE A 253 25.33 5.26 -12.06
N ARG A 254 26.62 5.23 -12.42
CA ARG A 254 27.72 5.66 -11.56
C ARG A 254 28.14 7.06 -12.00
N PRO A 255 27.62 8.14 -11.39
CA PRO A 255 28.07 9.48 -11.73
C PRO A 255 29.55 9.62 -11.38
N PHE A 256 30.26 10.45 -12.14
CA PHE A 256 31.59 10.88 -11.76
C PHE A 256 31.50 11.66 -10.44
N LYS A 257 31.88 11.01 -9.32
CA LYS A 257 31.82 11.59 -7.97
C LYS A 257 33.24 11.75 -7.45
N ILE A 258 33.60 12.98 -7.07
CA ILE A 258 34.79 13.27 -6.27
C ILE A 258 34.36 13.21 -4.80
N GLU A 259 34.83 12.21 -4.05
CA GLU A 259 34.62 12.19 -2.60
C GLU A 259 35.55 13.21 -1.95
N ARG A 260 35.00 14.39 -1.62
CA ARG A 260 35.71 15.39 -0.83
C ARG A 260 35.74 14.92 0.63
N GLN A 261 36.88 14.37 1.06
CA GLN A 261 37.09 13.95 2.45
C GLN A 261 37.41 15.12 3.38
N ASN A 262 37.97 16.23 2.88
CA ASN A 262 38.25 17.43 3.67
C ASN A 262 37.93 18.69 2.86
N THR A 263 37.13 19.58 3.44
CA THR A 263 37.06 20.98 2.99
C THR A 263 38.17 21.70 3.76
N ALA A 264 39.38 21.74 3.21
CA ALA A 264 40.32 22.76 3.65
C ALA A 264 39.70 24.09 3.24
N ASN A 265 39.25 24.88 4.23
CA ASN A 265 38.91 26.28 4.03
C ASN A 265 40.21 27.03 3.71
N VAL A 266 40.74 26.83 2.50
CA VAL A 266 41.75 27.71 1.95
C VAL A 266 41.02 28.98 1.55
N TYR A 267 40.73 29.81 2.55
CA TYR A 267 40.59 31.23 2.30
C TYR A 267 41.95 31.67 1.80
N VAL A 268 42.10 31.78 0.47
CA VAL A 268 43.17 32.59 -0.12
C VAL A 268 42.90 34.00 0.37
N LYS A 269 43.57 34.38 1.46
CA LYS A 269 43.63 35.75 1.94
C LYS A 269 44.38 36.49 0.83
N LYS A 270 43.62 37.10 -0.08
CA LYS A 270 44.14 38.01 -1.09
C LYS A 270 44.79 39.13 -0.30
N ASP A 271 46.12 39.13 -0.26
CA ASP A 271 46.90 40.20 0.38
C ASP A 271 46.50 41.53 -0.25
N LYS A 272 45.69 42.28 0.48
CA LYS A 272 45.54 43.72 0.35
C LYS A 272 46.34 44.36 1.47
N LYS A 273 47.61 44.64 1.18
CA LYS A 273 48.44 45.70 1.79
C LYS A 273 49.48 46.06 0.73
N ASN A 274 49.17 47.05 -0.12
CA ASN A 274 49.62 48.44 0.02
C ASN A 274 51.15 48.55 0.08
N LEU A 275 51.82 48.62 -1.07
CA LEU A 275 52.41 49.84 -1.65
C LEU A 275 52.85 49.56 -3.08
#